data_AF-A0AAN6UUI3-F1
#
_entry.id   AF-A0AAN6UUI3-F1
#
_cell.length_a   1.000
_cell.length_b   1.000
_cell.length_c   1.000
_cell.angle_alpha   90.00
_cell.angle_beta   90.00
_cell.angle_gamma   90.00
#
_symmetry.space_group_name_H-M   'P 1'
#
loop_
_entity.id
_entity.type
_entity.pdbx_description
1 polymer ?
#
loop_
_entity_poly.entity_id
_entity_poly.type
_entity_poly.pdbx_seq_one_letter_code
_entity_poly.pdbx_strand_id
1 'polypeptide(L)'
;MSSAPWDYIAKLVCIGDSGCGKSSLTIRLCEGRFVPHHDVTIGVEFGSRIVPVGPPYSDITKSASRLDSSPSADGTTPTAAPTTPEAAAAADGATAPTGLPPPPTIPNDKSKTPQPPQKHMKLSLWDTAGQETYKSVTRSYFRGASGALLVFDLTRKSTFQHVTDWLNDLRQIAEPDIVVVLVGNKADLASPDAVAEDDDDNNNNQDSSTTTTPQKTVGGRTGAASASEKTSGNKREVTRAEAEAWARRNGVLEYVETSAKSGANVEKAFMHVAERIFQNIQAGKYDLNDRRSGVKGHSAGGSGGIGGGGRDGRGGVRLTGGGGGKGLGGGCC
;
A
#
# COMPACT_ATOMS: atom_id res chain seq x y z
N MET A 1 -8.47 -17.99 28.68
CA MET A 1 -8.95 -17.00 27.69
C MET A 1 -7.78 -16.73 26.76
N SER A 2 -7.85 -17.12 25.49
CA SER A 2 -6.75 -16.86 24.55
C SER A 2 -6.64 -15.35 24.32
N SER A 3 -5.46 -14.80 24.57
CA SER A 3 -5.15 -13.41 24.20
C SER A 3 -5.34 -13.23 22.70
N ALA A 4 -5.96 -12.12 22.27
CA ALA A 4 -6.04 -11.80 20.85
C ALA A 4 -4.64 -11.83 20.19
N PRO A 5 -4.52 -12.23 18.91
CA PRO A 5 -3.23 -12.43 18.25
C PRO A 5 -2.53 -11.12 17.80
N TRP A 6 -2.94 -9.97 18.33
CA TRP A 6 -2.47 -8.63 17.95
C TRP A 6 -2.47 -7.72 19.17
N ASP A 7 -1.46 -6.86 19.32
CA ASP A 7 -1.32 -5.90 20.43
C ASP A 7 -2.09 -4.59 20.19
N TYR A 8 -2.17 -4.19 18.92
CA TYR A 8 -2.79 -2.94 18.47
C TYR A 8 -3.77 -3.18 17.33
N ILE A 9 -4.76 -2.31 17.18
CA ILE A 9 -5.58 -2.21 15.98
C ILE A 9 -5.50 -0.80 15.44
N ALA A 10 -5.30 -0.64 14.14
CA ALA A 10 -5.26 0.64 13.46
C ALA A 10 -6.24 0.65 12.28
N LYS A 11 -7.00 1.74 12.16
CA LYS A 11 -7.90 1.97 11.03
C LYS A 11 -7.14 2.65 9.88
N LEU A 12 -7.11 2.00 8.72
CA LEU A 12 -6.53 2.49 7.48
C LEU A 12 -7.61 2.69 6.43
N VAL A 13 -7.57 3.82 5.72
CA VAL A 13 -8.43 4.09 4.55
C VAL A 13 -7.62 4.07 3.26
N CYS A 14 -8.13 3.43 2.22
CA CYS A 14 -7.58 3.53 0.87
C CYS A 14 -8.41 4.55 0.09
N ILE A 15 -7.80 5.65 -0.36
CA ILE A 15 -8.48 6.76 -1.05
C ILE A 15 -7.80 7.11 -2.38
N GLY A 16 -8.54 7.77 -3.26
CA GLY A 16 -8.10 8.11 -4.62
C GLY A 16 -9.15 7.78 -5.66
N ASP A 17 -8.89 8.18 -6.90
CA ASP A 17 -9.84 8.08 -8.01
C ASP A 17 -10.31 6.66 -8.32
N SER A 18 -11.44 6.57 -9.03
CA SER A 18 -11.97 5.33 -9.54
C SER A 18 -10.98 4.65 -10.51
N GLY A 19 -10.89 3.33 -10.43
CA GLY A 19 -10.01 2.53 -11.29
C GLY A 19 -8.51 2.61 -11.00
N CYS A 20 -8.07 3.35 -9.96
CA CYS A 20 -6.65 3.40 -9.55
C CYS A 20 -6.16 2.10 -8.88
N GLY A 21 -7.06 1.18 -8.54
CA GLY A 21 -6.73 -0.14 -8.00
C GLY A 21 -6.66 -0.22 -6.47
N LYS A 22 -7.40 0.62 -5.75
CA LYS A 22 -7.53 0.60 -4.28
C LYS A 22 -8.02 -0.75 -3.76
N SER A 23 -9.10 -1.28 -4.33
CA SER A 23 -9.66 -2.60 -4.01
C SER A 23 -8.65 -3.69 -4.35
N SER A 24 -8.01 -3.62 -5.52
CA SER A 24 -7.00 -4.59 -5.94
C SER A 24 -5.79 -4.64 -4.99
N LEU A 25 -5.35 -3.50 -4.45
CA LEU A 25 -4.29 -3.45 -3.44
C LEU A 25 -4.73 -4.10 -2.12
N THR A 26 -5.96 -3.80 -1.68
CA THR A 26 -6.54 -4.35 -0.45
C THR A 26 -6.71 -5.87 -0.53
N ILE A 27 -7.27 -6.37 -1.65
CA ILE A 27 -7.42 -7.80 -1.92
C ILE A 27 -6.05 -8.46 -2.02
N ARG A 28 -5.09 -7.85 -2.70
CA ARG A 28 -3.73 -8.39 -2.80
C ARG A 28 -3.09 -8.55 -1.43
N LEU A 29 -3.23 -7.57 -0.54
CA LEU A 29 -2.68 -7.65 0.82
C LEU A 29 -3.37 -8.72 1.68
N CYS A 30 -4.70 -8.81 1.60
CA CYS A 30 -5.49 -9.70 2.45
C CYS A 30 -5.45 -11.16 1.98
N GLU A 31 -5.50 -11.37 0.66
CA GLU A 31 -5.77 -12.66 0.04
C GLU A 31 -4.62 -13.16 -0.84
N GLY A 32 -3.61 -12.34 -1.10
CA GLY A 32 -2.46 -12.72 -1.94
C GLY A 32 -2.78 -12.89 -3.43
N ARG A 33 -4.01 -12.60 -3.86
CA ARG A 33 -4.47 -12.76 -5.25
C ARG A 33 -4.74 -11.44 -5.95
N PHE A 34 -4.88 -11.49 -7.27
CA PHE A 34 -5.34 -10.38 -8.10
C PHE A 34 -6.51 -10.82 -8.98
N VAL A 35 -7.52 -9.96 -9.08
CA VAL A 35 -8.68 -10.18 -9.93
C VAL A 35 -8.63 -9.16 -11.07
N PRO A 36 -8.50 -9.60 -12.34
CA PRO A 36 -8.42 -8.68 -13.48
C PRO A 36 -9.70 -7.87 -13.71
N HIS A 37 -10.85 -8.45 -13.37
CA HIS A 37 -12.16 -7.81 -13.48
C HIS A 37 -12.70 -7.59 -12.07
N HIS A 38 -12.83 -6.33 -11.70
CA HIS A 38 -13.46 -5.94 -10.45
C HIS A 38 -14.54 -4.92 -10.77
N ASP A 39 -15.75 -5.15 -10.27
CA ASP A 39 -16.80 -4.15 -10.36
C ASP A 39 -16.38 -2.91 -9.58
N VAL A 40 -16.88 -1.75 -10.00
CA VAL A 40 -16.63 -0.50 -9.27
C VAL A 40 -17.16 -0.67 -7.84
N THR A 41 -16.31 -0.38 -6.86
CA THR A 41 -16.70 -0.46 -5.45
C THR A 41 -17.88 0.45 -5.17
N ILE A 42 -19.00 -0.13 -4.73
CA ILE A 42 -20.18 0.59 -4.27
C ILE A 42 -20.06 0.74 -2.75
N GLY A 43 -19.74 1.94 -2.27
CA GLY A 43 -19.59 2.20 -0.84
C GLY A 43 -18.20 1.85 -0.30
N VAL A 44 -18.13 0.97 0.70
CA VAL A 44 -16.88 0.55 1.35
C VAL A 44 -16.81 -0.96 1.52
N GLU A 45 -15.66 -1.53 1.14
CA GLU A 45 -15.33 -2.94 1.39
C GLU A 45 -14.33 -3.06 2.55
N PHE A 46 -14.53 -4.09 3.37
CA PHE A 46 -13.81 -4.28 4.63
C PHE A 46 -12.82 -5.44 4.55
N GLY A 47 -11.54 -5.12 4.66
CA GLY A 47 -10.46 -6.09 4.82
C GLY A 47 -9.82 -6.02 6.21
N SER A 48 -9.13 -7.08 6.63
CA SER A 48 -8.21 -6.96 7.77
C SER A 48 -6.98 -7.84 7.63
N ARG A 49 -5.83 -7.32 8.05
CA ARG A 49 -4.55 -8.03 8.02
C ARG A 49 -3.79 -7.77 9.31
N ILE A 50 -3.22 -8.80 9.92
CA ILE A 50 -2.32 -8.63 11.07
C ILE A 50 -0.90 -8.59 10.53
N VAL A 51 -0.14 -7.57 10.94
CA VAL A 51 1.26 -7.34 10.52
C VAL A 51 2.16 -7.20 11.74
N PRO A 52 3.42 -7.63 11.67
CA PRO A 52 4.41 -7.34 12.71
C PRO A 52 4.79 -5.85 12.68
N VAL A 53 5.02 -5.26 13.86
CA VAL A 53 5.48 -3.86 14.03
C VAL A 53 6.53 -3.76 15.12
N GLY A 54 7.46 -2.79 15.00
CA GLY A 54 8.53 -2.57 15.97
C GLY A 54 9.60 -3.68 16.00
N PRO A 55 10.62 -3.54 16.87
CA PRO A 55 11.65 -4.57 17.04
C PRO A 55 11.07 -5.92 17.49
N PRO A 56 11.64 -7.06 17.04
CA PRO A 56 12.81 -7.19 16.16
C PRO A 56 12.53 -6.98 14.66
N TYR A 57 11.28 -7.04 14.21
CA TYR A 57 10.91 -6.88 12.80
C TYR A 57 11.47 -5.58 12.19
N SER A 58 11.31 -4.45 12.88
CA SER A 58 11.81 -3.15 12.38
C SER A 58 13.33 -3.07 12.22
N ASP A 59 14.09 -3.90 12.96
CA ASP A 59 15.55 -3.91 12.89
C ASP A 59 16.02 -4.75 11.70
N ILE A 60 15.33 -5.88 11.45
CA ILE A 60 15.56 -6.73 10.29
C ILE A 60 15.31 -5.94 9.01
N THR A 61 14.18 -5.25 8.91
CA THR A 61 13.84 -4.49 7.69
C THR A 61 14.77 -3.29 7.45
N LYS A 62 15.25 -2.61 8.49
CA LYS A 62 16.29 -1.56 8.38
C LYS A 62 17.64 -2.11 7.92
N SER A 63 18.01 -3.32 8.36
CA SER A 63 19.27 -3.95 7.94
C SER A 63 19.20 -4.43 6.49
N ALA A 64 18.06 -4.98 6.05
CA ALA A 64 17.82 -5.39 4.67
C ALA A 64 17.84 -4.21 3.69
N SER A 65 17.27 -3.06 4.05
CA SER A 65 17.26 -1.87 3.19
C SER A 65 18.64 -1.21 3.02
N ARG A 66 19.55 -1.35 4.00
CA ARG A 66 20.94 -0.88 3.88
C ARG A 66 21.77 -1.68 2.89
N LEU A 67 21.44 -2.95 2.66
CA LEU A 67 22.13 -3.80 1.68
C LEU A 67 21.72 -3.48 0.23
N ASP A 68 20.49 -3.00 0.04
CA ASP A 68 19.93 -2.55 -1.25
C ASP A 68 20.38 -1.14 -1.65
N SER A 69 20.99 -0.38 -0.72
CA SER A 69 21.40 1.03 -0.93
C SER A 69 22.88 1.20 -1.29
N SER A 70 23.52 0.20 -1.90
CA SER A 70 24.91 0.30 -2.33
C SER A 70 25.01 1.15 -3.61
N PRO A 71 25.71 2.30 -3.62
CA PRO A 71 25.97 3.02 -4.86
C PRO A 71 26.94 2.21 -5.72
N SER A 72 26.54 1.87 -6.93
CA SER A 72 27.43 1.36 -7.97
C SER A 72 28.52 2.41 -8.24
N ALA A 73 29.71 2.19 -7.68
CA ALA A 73 30.89 2.98 -8.00
C ALA A 73 31.55 2.41 -9.26
N ASP A 74 31.76 3.35 -10.18
CA ASP A 74 32.45 3.32 -11.45
C ASP A 74 33.57 2.29 -11.66
N GLY A 75 33.66 1.84 -12.90
CA GLY A 75 34.73 1.00 -13.39
C GLY A 75 36.06 1.74 -13.48
N THR A 76 37.13 1.04 -13.12
CA THR A 76 38.44 1.22 -13.77
C THR A 76 39.15 -0.12 -13.78
N THR A 77 39.37 -0.62 -14.98
CA THR A 77 40.20 -1.77 -15.34
C THR A 77 41.66 -1.54 -14.90
N PRO A 78 42.39 -2.60 -14.50
CA PRO A 78 43.82 -2.62 -14.80
C PRO A 78 44.19 -3.86 -15.62
N THR A 79 44.80 -3.55 -16.76
CA THR A 79 45.40 -4.44 -17.76
C THR A 79 46.76 -4.98 -17.29
N ALA A 80 46.94 -6.29 -17.47
CA ALA A 80 48.13 -7.09 -17.79
C ALA A 80 49.49 -6.91 -17.05
N ALA A 81 50.05 -8.08 -16.70
CA ALA A 81 51.40 -8.36 -16.18
C ALA A 81 52.56 -8.04 -17.17
N PRO A 82 53.84 -8.18 -16.78
CA PRO A 82 54.53 -9.48 -16.98
C PRO A 82 55.69 -9.87 -16.02
N THR A 83 56.08 -11.16 -16.14
CA THR A 83 57.42 -11.81 -15.99
C THR A 83 58.01 -12.25 -14.62
N THR A 84 58.13 -13.59 -14.49
CA THR A 84 59.00 -14.52 -13.70
C THR A 84 60.50 -14.41 -14.12
N PRO A 85 61.53 -15.18 -13.63
CA PRO A 85 61.57 -16.34 -12.68
C PRO A 85 62.81 -16.51 -11.74
N GLU A 86 62.73 -17.38 -10.70
CA GLU A 86 63.86 -18.19 -10.13
C GLU A 86 63.32 -19.22 -9.09
N ALA A 87 63.14 -20.52 -9.40
CA ALA A 87 64.04 -21.68 -9.30
C ALA A 87 64.45 -22.15 -7.88
N ALA A 88 63.99 -23.36 -7.45
CA ALA A 88 64.83 -24.54 -7.14
C ALA A 88 64.12 -25.66 -6.30
N ALA A 89 64.22 -26.89 -6.83
CA ALA A 89 64.49 -28.20 -6.20
C ALA A 89 63.47 -28.96 -5.30
N ALA A 90 62.87 -30.00 -5.92
CA ALA A 90 62.83 -31.44 -5.60
C ALA A 90 62.86 -31.98 -4.14
N ALA A 91 61.88 -32.84 -3.77
CA ALA A 91 62.01 -34.32 -3.74
C ALA A 91 60.92 -35.01 -2.88
N ASP A 92 60.34 -36.08 -3.45
CA ASP A 92 59.83 -37.36 -2.92
C ASP A 92 59.11 -37.52 -1.56
N GLY A 93 58.06 -38.37 -1.54
CA GLY A 93 57.56 -39.00 -0.31
C GLY A 93 56.04 -39.23 -0.24
N ALA A 94 55.60 -40.46 -0.54
CA ALA A 94 54.22 -40.92 -0.46
C ALA A 94 53.66 -41.06 0.97
N THR A 95 52.41 -40.66 1.21
CA THR A 95 51.46 -41.33 2.14
C THR A 95 50.03 -40.77 2.00
N ALA A 96 49.04 -41.66 1.90
CA ALA A 96 47.61 -41.37 2.05
C ALA A 96 47.09 -42.10 3.32
N PRO A 97 45.82 -41.92 3.75
CA PRO A 97 45.14 -40.70 4.17
C PRO A 97 44.66 -40.85 5.64
N THR A 98 44.71 -39.80 6.47
CA THR A 98 44.08 -39.83 7.80
C THR A 98 43.33 -38.54 8.11
N GLY A 99 42.05 -38.69 8.47
CA GLY A 99 41.30 -37.76 9.32
C GLY A 99 40.78 -36.50 8.64
N LEU A 100 39.48 -36.47 8.36
CA LEU A 100 38.73 -35.23 8.19
C LEU A 100 38.97 -34.31 9.41
N PRO A 101 39.27 -33.01 9.24
CA PRO A 101 39.33 -32.08 10.35
C PRO A 101 37.92 -31.93 10.96
N PRO A 102 37.78 -31.78 12.30
CA PRO A 102 36.49 -31.48 12.90
C PRO A 102 35.95 -30.15 12.35
N PRO A 103 34.62 -30.01 12.21
CA PRO A 103 34.02 -28.78 11.72
C PRO A 103 34.39 -27.59 12.61
N PRO A 104 34.57 -26.39 12.03
CA PRO A 104 34.90 -25.20 12.79
C PRO A 104 33.81 -24.95 13.85
N THR A 105 34.20 -25.06 15.12
CA THR A 105 33.34 -24.69 16.23
C THR A 105 33.18 -23.18 16.20
N ILE A 106 32.04 -22.71 15.68
CA ILE A 106 31.65 -21.30 15.76
C ILE A 106 31.65 -20.94 17.25
N PRO A 107 32.46 -19.96 17.72
CA PRO A 107 32.39 -19.50 19.09
C PRO A 107 30.98 -18.98 19.35
N ASN A 108 30.29 -19.60 20.30
CA ASN A 108 28.95 -19.22 20.74
C ASN A 108 29.03 -17.81 21.37
N ASP A 109 28.71 -16.78 20.60
CA ASP A 109 28.68 -15.38 21.03
C ASP A 109 27.58 -15.20 22.09
N LYS A 110 27.99 -15.26 23.37
CA LYS A 110 27.16 -14.99 24.55
C LYS A 110 27.03 -13.48 24.79
N SER A 111 26.51 -12.73 23.82
CA SER A 111 26.14 -11.32 24.00
C SER A 111 24.77 -10.97 23.40
N LYS A 112 23.86 -11.93 23.26
CA LYS A 112 22.50 -11.66 22.79
C LYS A 112 21.69 -11.00 23.92
N THR A 113 21.70 -9.66 23.96
CA THR A 113 20.70 -8.88 24.69
C THR A 113 19.31 -9.48 24.44
N PRO A 114 18.45 -9.66 25.46
CA PRO A 114 17.12 -10.20 25.27
C PRO A 114 16.37 -9.30 24.29
N GLN A 115 16.09 -9.81 23.09
CA GLN A 115 15.31 -9.03 22.12
C GLN A 115 13.88 -8.90 22.65
N PRO A 116 13.28 -7.69 22.54
CA PRO A 116 11.90 -7.50 22.98
C PRO A 116 10.95 -8.43 22.21
N PRO A 117 9.84 -8.86 22.82
CA PRO A 117 8.87 -9.72 22.14
C PRO A 117 8.25 -8.97 20.95
N GLN A 118 8.12 -9.67 19.82
CA GLN A 118 7.53 -9.13 18.60
C GLN A 118 6.10 -8.62 18.83
N LYS A 119 5.86 -7.35 18.51
CA LYS A 119 4.53 -6.74 18.54
C LYS A 119 3.79 -6.90 17.23
N HIS A 120 2.47 -6.97 17.30
CA HIS A 120 1.60 -7.16 16.14
C HIS A 120 0.48 -6.12 16.10
N MET A 121 0.20 -5.62 14.90
CA MET A 121 -0.88 -4.66 14.64
C MET A 121 -1.89 -5.26 13.67
N LYS A 122 -3.17 -5.25 14.06
CA LYS A 122 -4.29 -5.53 13.16
C LYS A 122 -4.63 -4.27 12.37
N LEU A 123 -4.43 -4.30 11.06
CA LEU A 123 -4.90 -3.27 10.14
C LEU A 123 -6.36 -3.55 9.81
N SER A 124 -7.25 -2.61 10.15
CA SER A 124 -8.63 -2.57 9.67
C SER A 124 -8.63 -1.71 8.40
N LEU A 125 -8.85 -2.35 7.25
CA LEU A 125 -8.73 -1.74 5.94
C LEU A 125 -10.12 -1.35 5.44
N TRP A 126 -10.26 -0.08 5.08
CA TRP A 126 -11.49 0.52 4.56
C TRP A 126 -11.22 0.92 3.12
N ASP A 127 -11.63 0.06 2.18
CA ASP A 127 -11.53 0.36 0.75
C ASP A 127 -12.70 1.26 0.33
N THR A 128 -12.42 2.46 -0.17
CA THR A 128 -13.47 3.45 -0.48
C THR A 128 -13.77 3.53 -1.97
N ALA A 129 -15.03 3.80 -2.30
CA ALA A 129 -15.42 4.14 -3.68
C ALA A 129 -14.68 5.41 -4.14
N GLY A 130 -14.05 5.32 -5.31
CA GLY A 130 -13.29 6.42 -5.91
C GLY A 130 -14.06 7.29 -6.89
N GLN A 131 -15.38 7.10 -7.02
CA GLN A 131 -16.20 7.98 -7.87
C GLN A 131 -16.53 9.25 -7.10
N GLU A 132 -16.33 10.39 -7.75
CA GLU A 132 -16.66 11.72 -7.23
C GLU A 132 -18.12 11.87 -6.77
N THR A 133 -19.06 11.15 -7.41
CA THR A 133 -20.49 11.13 -7.04
C THR A 133 -20.75 10.62 -5.61
N TYR A 134 -19.81 9.84 -5.03
CA TYR A 134 -19.93 9.30 -3.68
C TYR A 134 -19.10 10.02 -2.62
N LYS A 135 -18.51 11.19 -2.94
CA LYS A 135 -17.62 11.93 -2.02
C LYS A 135 -18.25 12.17 -0.63
N SER A 136 -19.55 12.47 -0.53
CA SER A 136 -20.23 12.68 0.76
C SER A 136 -20.29 11.40 1.62
N VAL A 137 -20.55 10.25 1.00
CA VAL A 137 -20.58 8.94 1.66
C VAL A 137 -19.17 8.52 2.06
N THR A 138 -18.20 8.69 1.16
CA THR A 138 -16.79 8.35 1.38
C THR A 138 -16.18 9.11 2.55
N ARG A 139 -16.49 10.40 2.69
CA ARG A 139 -15.99 11.27 3.77
C ARG A 139 -16.34 10.78 5.17
N SER A 140 -17.48 10.12 5.36
CA SER A 140 -17.88 9.56 6.66
C SER A 140 -16.88 8.51 7.20
N TYR A 141 -16.16 7.84 6.30
CA TYR A 141 -15.21 6.80 6.64
C TYR A 141 -13.84 7.32 7.05
N PHE A 142 -13.52 8.60 6.78
CA PHE A 142 -12.24 9.19 7.15
C PHE A 142 -12.12 9.41 8.66
N ARG A 143 -13.25 9.57 9.34
CA ARG A 143 -13.28 9.81 10.79
C ARG A 143 -12.65 8.64 11.55
N GLY A 144 -11.72 8.97 12.46
CA GLY A 144 -10.98 7.99 13.23
C GLY A 144 -10.06 7.11 12.38
N ALA A 145 -9.69 7.51 11.17
CA ALA A 145 -8.59 6.86 10.45
C ALA A 145 -7.25 7.35 11.01
N SER A 146 -6.34 6.41 11.29
CA SER A 146 -4.98 6.71 11.76
C SER A 146 -3.94 6.57 10.66
N GLY A 147 -4.29 5.86 9.58
CA GLY A 147 -3.48 5.75 8.39
C GLY A 147 -4.30 5.89 7.11
N ALA A 148 -3.65 6.32 6.03
CA ALA A 148 -4.23 6.34 4.69
C ALA A 148 -3.22 5.92 3.62
N LEU A 149 -3.72 5.18 2.62
CA LEU A 149 -3.05 5.02 1.34
C LEU A 149 -3.74 5.95 0.35
N LEU A 150 -2.98 6.90 -0.20
CA LEU A 150 -3.45 7.84 -1.20
C LEU A 150 -2.99 7.35 -2.57
N VAL A 151 -3.91 6.73 -3.32
CA VAL A 151 -3.60 5.92 -4.50
C VAL A 151 -3.92 6.67 -5.79
N PHE A 152 -2.95 6.74 -6.68
CA PHE A 152 -3.14 7.15 -8.06
C PHE A 152 -2.63 6.07 -9.03
N ASP A 153 -2.96 6.22 -10.30
CA ASP A 153 -2.57 5.30 -11.37
C ASP A 153 -1.39 5.89 -12.15
N LEU A 154 -0.27 5.17 -12.21
CA LEU A 154 0.94 5.59 -12.93
C LEU A 154 0.69 5.82 -14.43
N THR A 155 -0.34 5.19 -14.99
CA THR A 155 -0.69 5.33 -16.42
C THR A 155 -1.84 6.29 -16.68
N ARG A 156 -2.25 7.10 -15.69
CA ARG A 156 -3.31 8.10 -15.86
C ARG A 156 -3.03 9.34 -15.03
N LYS A 157 -2.49 10.38 -15.67
CA LYS A 157 -2.07 11.65 -15.06
C LYS A 157 -3.18 12.37 -14.31
N SER A 158 -4.41 12.34 -14.82
CA SER A 158 -5.57 12.96 -14.17
C SER A 158 -5.75 12.47 -12.74
N THR A 159 -5.53 11.17 -12.50
CA THR A 159 -5.64 10.58 -11.15
C THR A 159 -4.59 11.11 -10.18
N PHE A 160 -3.42 11.51 -10.69
CA PHE A 160 -2.37 12.16 -9.90
C PHE A 160 -2.70 13.62 -9.62
N GLN A 161 -3.31 14.34 -10.57
CA GLN A 161 -3.74 15.73 -10.36
C GLN A 161 -4.75 15.85 -9.21
N HIS A 162 -5.67 14.89 -9.10
CA HIS A 162 -6.70 14.88 -8.04
C HIS A 162 -6.20 14.45 -6.66
N VAL A 163 -4.96 13.94 -6.53
CA VAL A 163 -4.35 13.51 -5.26
C VAL A 163 -4.41 14.63 -4.21
N THR A 164 -4.20 15.87 -4.63
CA THR A 164 -4.24 17.05 -3.74
C THR A 164 -5.62 17.26 -3.14
N ASP A 165 -6.67 17.11 -3.93
CA ASP A 165 -8.05 17.26 -3.45
C ASP A 165 -8.41 16.15 -2.46
N TRP A 166 -8.01 14.90 -2.77
CA TRP A 166 -8.18 13.77 -1.87
C TRP A 166 -7.45 13.96 -0.53
N LEU A 167 -6.23 14.50 -0.57
CA LEU A 167 -5.47 14.79 0.65
C LEU A 167 -6.13 15.89 1.49
N ASN A 168 -6.62 16.94 0.85
CA ASN A 168 -7.31 18.04 1.52
C ASN A 168 -8.60 17.55 2.19
N ASP A 169 -9.41 16.77 1.48
CA ASP A 169 -10.63 16.16 2.02
C ASP A 169 -10.33 15.23 3.20
N LEU A 170 -9.26 14.42 3.10
CA LEU A 170 -8.84 13.54 4.19
C LEU A 170 -8.46 14.33 5.44
N ARG A 171 -7.61 15.35 5.30
CA ARG A 171 -7.10 16.16 6.42
C ARG A 171 -8.18 16.98 7.14
N GLN A 172 -9.28 17.29 6.47
CA GLN A 172 -10.41 17.99 7.11
C GLN A 172 -11.21 17.11 8.09
N ILE A 173 -11.13 15.78 7.97
CA ILE A 173 -12.04 14.84 8.65
C ILE A 173 -11.32 13.81 9.49
N ALA A 174 -10.12 13.38 9.07
CA ALA A 174 -9.32 12.38 9.76
C ALA A 174 -8.64 12.93 11.02
N GLU A 175 -7.93 12.05 11.73
CA GLU A 175 -7.15 12.44 12.91
C GLU A 175 -6.01 13.40 12.51
N PRO A 176 -5.65 14.40 13.36
CA PRO A 176 -4.62 15.39 13.03
C PRO A 176 -3.26 14.79 12.67
N ASP A 177 -2.88 13.69 13.34
CA ASP A 177 -1.64 12.94 13.13
C ASP A 177 -1.83 11.71 12.21
N ILE A 178 -2.76 11.79 11.24
CA ILE A 178 -2.95 10.71 10.27
C ILE A 178 -1.68 10.48 9.45
N VAL A 179 -1.26 9.21 9.39
CA VAL A 179 -0.11 8.79 8.60
C VAL A 179 -0.55 8.52 7.17
N VAL A 180 -0.05 9.27 6.20
CA VAL A 180 -0.40 9.10 4.79
C VAL A 180 0.81 8.60 4.00
N VAL A 181 0.62 7.58 3.15
CA VAL A 181 1.60 7.16 2.13
C VAL A 181 0.99 7.41 0.75
N LEU A 182 1.77 8.05 -0.14
CA LEU A 182 1.38 8.22 -1.54
C LEU A 182 1.74 6.94 -2.30
N VAL A 183 0.79 6.41 -3.07
CA VAL A 183 0.93 5.16 -3.79
C VAL A 183 0.69 5.36 -5.29
N GLY A 184 1.73 5.13 -6.08
CA GLY A 184 1.64 5.07 -7.54
C GLY A 184 1.41 3.63 -7.97
N ASN A 185 0.17 3.26 -8.28
CA ASN A 185 -0.17 1.88 -8.61
C ASN A 185 -0.03 1.58 -10.12
N LYS A 186 -0.08 0.29 -10.46
CA LYS A 186 0.07 -0.26 -11.82
C LYS A 186 1.48 -0.08 -12.40
N ALA A 187 2.50 -0.19 -11.54
CA ALA A 187 3.89 -0.15 -11.96
C ALA A 187 4.25 -1.22 -13.01
N ASP A 188 3.48 -2.32 -13.10
CA ASP A 188 3.62 -3.33 -14.15
C ASP A 188 3.33 -2.81 -15.58
N LEU A 189 2.70 -1.64 -15.70
CA LEU A 189 2.43 -0.97 -16.97
C LEU A 189 3.31 0.26 -17.21
N ALA A 190 4.17 0.61 -16.23
CA ALA A 190 4.93 1.85 -16.18
C ALA A 190 6.43 1.56 -15.97
N SER A 191 7.14 1.17 -17.04
CA SER A 191 8.58 0.87 -16.95
C SER A 191 9.38 2.10 -16.49
N PRO A 192 10.50 1.89 -15.78
CA PRO A 192 11.31 2.98 -15.24
C PRO A 192 12.01 3.83 -16.31
N ASP A 193 12.21 3.29 -17.52
CA ASP A 193 13.09 3.87 -18.53
C ASP A 193 12.39 4.64 -19.66
N ALA A 194 11.05 4.68 -19.74
CA ALA A 194 10.41 5.54 -20.74
C ALA A 194 9.91 6.83 -20.08
N VAL A 195 10.71 7.88 -20.29
CA VAL A 195 10.17 9.23 -20.42
C VAL A 195 9.45 9.30 -21.76
N ALA A 196 8.26 9.90 -21.76
CA ALA A 196 7.50 10.15 -22.98
C ALA A 196 8.36 10.96 -23.95
N GLU A 197 8.57 10.43 -25.14
CA GLU A 197 8.84 11.30 -26.29
C GLU A 197 7.54 12.09 -26.49
N ASP A 198 7.61 13.41 -26.31
CA ASP A 198 6.53 14.31 -26.68
C ASP A 198 6.31 14.13 -28.19
N ASP A 199 5.29 13.37 -28.59
CA ASP A 199 4.77 13.33 -29.97
C ASP A 199 4.12 14.69 -30.29
N ASP A 200 4.97 15.69 -30.49
CA ASP A 200 4.62 17.04 -30.92
C ASP A 200 4.84 17.14 -32.45
N ASP A 201 4.10 16.34 -33.23
CA ASP A 201 4.10 16.44 -34.70
C ASP A 201 2.79 17.06 -35.20
N ASN A 202 2.81 18.38 -35.19
CA ASN A 202 2.01 19.26 -35.99
C ASN A 202 2.47 19.19 -37.47
N ASN A 203 1.65 18.65 -38.38
CA ASN A 203 1.67 19.18 -39.75
C ASN A 203 0.32 19.15 -40.44
N ASN A 204 -0.09 20.36 -40.78
CA ASN A 204 -1.21 20.79 -41.59
C ASN A 204 -0.94 20.44 -43.07
N ASN A 205 -1.84 19.70 -43.73
CA ASN A 205 -2.05 19.93 -45.15
C ASN A 205 -3.48 19.59 -45.59
N GLN A 206 -4.12 20.59 -46.19
CA GLN A 206 -5.34 20.47 -47.01
C GLN A 206 -5.06 19.55 -48.20
N ASP A 207 -6.03 18.72 -48.61
CA ASP A 207 -6.76 18.92 -49.86
C ASP A 207 -7.77 17.78 -50.17
N SER A 208 -8.91 18.21 -50.72
CA SER A 208 -9.78 17.58 -51.72
C SER A 208 -10.35 16.16 -51.56
N SER A 209 -11.68 16.15 -51.52
CA SER A 209 -12.64 15.18 -52.09
C SER A 209 -12.10 14.14 -53.10
N THR A 210 -12.56 12.88 -52.99
CA THR A 210 -13.46 12.25 -53.99
C THR A 210 -13.88 10.81 -53.62
N THR A 211 -15.16 10.56 -53.88
CA THR A 211 -15.91 9.30 -53.94
C THR A 211 -15.23 8.18 -54.75
N THR A 212 -15.38 6.91 -54.33
CA THR A 212 -15.91 5.76 -55.12
C THR A 212 -15.40 4.38 -54.64
N THR A 213 -16.33 3.54 -54.17
CA THR A 213 -16.26 2.06 -54.04
C THR A 213 -16.44 1.42 -55.44
N PRO A 214 -15.84 0.26 -55.83
CA PRO A 214 -16.35 -1.06 -55.39
C PRO A 214 -15.39 -2.29 -55.35
N GLN A 215 -15.72 -3.22 -54.43
CA GLN A 215 -15.85 -4.69 -54.59
C GLN A 215 -14.64 -5.67 -54.78
N LYS A 216 -14.43 -6.48 -53.72
CA LYS A 216 -14.33 -7.97 -53.62
C LYS A 216 -13.55 -8.78 -54.66
N THR A 217 -12.50 -9.47 -54.20
CA THR A 217 -12.08 -10.80 -54.67
C THR A 217 -11.53 -11.68 -53.53
N VAL A 218 -11.70 -12.99 -53.67
CA VAL A 218 -11.55 -14.08 -52.69
C VAL A 218 -10.23 -14.84 -52.88
N GLY A 219 -9.67 -15.38 -51.79
CA GLY A 219 -8.65 -16.45 -51.75
C GLY A 219 -7.29 -15.93 -51.27
N GLY A 220 -6.55 -16.53 -50.34
CA GLY A 220 -6.61 -17.82 -49.66
C GLY A 220 -5.17 -18.28 -49.39
N ARG A 221 -4.92 -18.83 -48.19
CA ARG A 221 -3.74 -19.61 -47.72
C ARG A 221 -2.60 -18.90 -46.96
N THR A 222 -2.61 -19.22 -45.65
CA THR A 222 -1.50 -19.76 -44.84
C THR A 222 -0.14 -19.07 -44.91
N GLY A 223 0.06 -18.14 -43.98
CA GLY A 223 1.36 -17.85 -43.38
C GLY A 223 1.17 -17.86 -41.88
N ALA A 224 1.76 -18.84 -41.19
CA ALA A 224 1.85 -18.86 -39.74
C ALA A 224 2.73 -17.68 -39.31
N ALA A 225 2.12 -16.54 -39.05
CA ALA A 225 2.77 -15.46 -38.34
C ALA A 225 2.90 -15.92 -36.89
N SER A 226 4.15 -16.17 -36.47
CA SER A 226 4.49 -16.24 -35.05
C SER A 226 3.91 -14.99 -34.41
N ALA A 227 3.01 -15.20 -33.45
CA ALA A 227 2.50 -14.12 -32.62
C ALA A 227 3.71 -13.53 -31.88
N SER A 228 4.27 -12.45 -32.42
CA SER A 228 5.20 -11.63 -31.69
C SER A 228 4.39 -11.05 -30.55
N GLU A 229 4.67 -11.53 -29.35
CA GLU A 229 4.21 -10.99 -28.08
C GLU A 229 4.39 -9.47 -28.15
N LYS A 230 3.29 -8.74 -28.27
CA LYS A 230 3.31 -7.27 -28.33
C LYS A 230 3.95 -6.79 -27.04
N THR A 231 5.18 -6.32 -27.11
CA THR A 231 5.84 -5.57 -26.05
C THR A 231 4.93 -4.38 -25.75
N SER A 232 4.15 -4.49 -24.68
CA SER A 232 3.23 -3.44 -24.24
C SER A 232 4.07 -2.20 -24.02
N GLY A 233 3.90 -1.18 -24.86
CA GLY A 233 4.58 0.09 -24.72
C GLY A 233 4.42 0.64 -23.30
N ASN A 234 5.46 1.31 -22.80
CA ASN A 234 5.42 1.95 -21.50
C ASN A 234 4.30 3.00 -21.49
N LYS A 235 3.36 2.91 -20.54
CA LYS A 235 2.22 3.84 -20.42
C LYS A 235 2.40 4.84 -19.29
N ARG A 236 3.63 5.06 -18.80
CA ARG A 236 3.90 5.95 -17.68
C ARG A 236 3.56 7.40 -18.04
N GLU A 237 2.69 8.02 -17.26
CA GLU A 237 2.34 9.45 -17.38
C GLU A 237 2.82 10.28 -16.17
N VAL A 238 3.29 9.61 -15.10
CA VAL A 238 3.79 10.26 -13.87
C VAL A 238 5.18 9.73 -13.55
N THR A 239 6.15 10.64 -13.43
CA THR A 239 7.52 10.27 -13.07
C THR A 239 7.64 10.07 -11.56
N ARG A 240 8.57 9.19 -11.17
CA ARG A 240 8.89 8.98 -9.75
C ARG A 240 9.35 10.27 -9.07
N ALA A 241 10.21 11.05 -9.73
CA ALA A 241 10.72 12.30 -9.19
C ALA A 241 9.60 13.32 -8.91
N GLU A 242 8.62 13.43 -9.80
CA GLU A 242 7.46 14.30 -9.61
C GLU A 242 6.60 13.86 -8.42
N ALA A 243 6.31 12.56 -8.31
CA ALA A 243 5.52 12.02 -7.21
C ALA A 243 6.22 12.15 -5.86
N GLU A 244 7.54 11.90 -5.80
CA GLU A 244 8.35 12.11 -4.60
C GLU A 244 8.42 13.58 -4.17
N ALA A 245 8.61 14.48 -5.14
CA ALA A 245 8.60 15.92 -4.89
C ALA A 245 7.22 16.39 -4.39
N TRP A 246 6.14 15.84 -4.93
CA TRP A 246 4.80 16.11 -4.43
C TRP A 246 4.61 15.60 -3.00
N ALA A 247 5.04 14.36 -2.69
CA ALA A 247 4.90 13.77 -1.36
C ALA A 247 5.63 14.59 -0.30
N ARG A 248 6.87 15.00 -0.60
CA ARG A 248 7.68 15.85 0.28
C ARG A 248 7.04 17.22 0.54
N ARG A 249 6.56 17.89 -0.50
CA ARG A 249 5.93 19.22 -0.38
C ARG A 249 4.66 19.20 0.44
N ASN A 250 3.89 18.11 0.38
CA ASN A 250 2.61 18.00 1.05
C ASN A 250 2.70 17.36 2.45
N GLY A 251 3.88 16.98 2.92
CA GLY A 251 4.05 16.34 4.23
C GLY A 251 3.40 14.95 4.30
N VAL A 252 3.46 14.20 3.20
CA VAL A 252 3.10 12.78 3.15
C VAL A 252 4.33 11.97 3.56
N LEU A 253 4.16 10.85 4.26
CA LEU A 253 5.25 10.07 4.85
C LEU A 253 6.33 9.72 3.81
N GLU A 254 5.90 9.17 2.69
CA GLU A 254 6.75 8.80 1.56
C GLU A 254 5.90 8.47 0.33
N TYR A 255 6.59 8.18 -0.77
CA TYR A 255 6.03 7.68 -2.01
C TYR A 255 6.47 6.23 -2.26
N VAL A 256 5.53 5.37 -2.66
CA VAL A 256 5.78 3.98 -3.02
C VAL A 256 5.10 3.65 -4.35
N GLU A 257 5.85 3.12 -5.31
CA GLU A 257 5.28 2.52 -6.52
C GLU A 257 4.88 1.08 -6.26
N THR A 258 3.65 0.71 -6.60
CA THR A 258 3.09 -0.63 -6.36
C THR A 258 2.52 -1.25 -7.62
N SER A 259 2.44 -2.58 -7.64
CA SER A 259 1.63 -3.30 -8.61
C SER A 259 0.77 -4.33 -7.90
N ALA A 260 -0.54 -4.08 -7.84
CA ALA A 260 -1.50 -5.06 -7.33
C ALA A 260 -1.53 -6.35 -8.18
N LYS A 261 -1.09 -6.29 -9.45
CA LYS A 261 -1.04 -7.43 -10.38
C LYS A 261 0.14 -8.37 -10.12
N SER A 262 1.32 -7.83 -9.84
CA SER A 262 2.49 -8.66 -9.48
C SER A 262 2.63 -8.91 -7.98
N GLY A 263 2.10 -8.00 -7.16
CA GLY A 263 2.34 -7.94 -5.71
C GLY A 263 3.51 -7.04 -5.32
N ALA A 264 4.24 -6.47 -6.30
CA ALA A 264 5.40 -5.62 -6.04
C ALA A 264 5.04 -4.45 -5.12
N ASN A 265 5.81 -4.31 -4.03
CA ASN A 265 5.71 -3.27 -3.01
C ASN A 265 4.34 -3.11 -2.31
N VAL A 266 3.37 -4.01 -2.53
CA VAL A 266 2.05 -3.89 -1.91
C VAL A 266 2.18 -4.00 -0.39
N GLU A 267 2.79 -5.07 0.12
CA GLU A 267 3.00 -5.24 1.57
C GLU A 267 3.81 -4.08 2.16
N LYS A 268 4.87 -3.66 1.46
CA LYS A 268 5.74 -2.55 1.85
C LYS A 268 4.94 -1.27 2.13
N ALA A 269 4.04 -0.87 1.21
CA ALA A 269 3.23 0.33 1.37
C ALA A 269 2.38 0.32 2.65
N PHE A 270 1.71 -0.81 2.94
CA PHE A 270 0.89 -0.93 4.16
C PHE A 270 1.74 -1.04 5.43
N MET A 271 2.86 -1.75 5.37
CA MET A 271 3.78 -1.93 6.51
C MET A 271 4.43 -0.61 6.92
N HIS A 272 4.75 0.26 5.97
CA HIS A 272 5.31 1.58 6.27
C HIS A 272 4.33 2.46 7.06
N VAL A 273 3.04 2.42 6.70
CA VAL A 273 1.98 3.07 7.49
C VAL A 273 1.90 2.47 8.90
N ALA A 274 1.86 1.13 9.00
CA ALA A 274 1.74 0.43 10.29
C ALA A 274 2.92 0.72 11.24
N GLU A 275 4.14 0.69 10.72
CA GLU A 275 5.36 0.95 11.48
C GLU A 275 5.41 2.41 11.95
N ARG A 276 5.01 3.37 11.10
CA ARG A 276 4.93 4.77 11.50
C ARG A 276 3.86 5.01 12.56
N ILE A 277 2.69 4.37 12.44
CA ILE A 277 1.65 4.43 13.48
C ILE A 277 2.21 3.85 14.78
N PHE A 278 2.91 2.72 14.74
CA PHE A 278 3.54 2.13 15.92
C PHE A 278 4.54 3.10 16.59
N GLN A 279 5.38 3.79 15.82
CA GLN A 279 6.29 4.82 16.34
C GLN A 279 5.53 5.97 17.03
N ASN A 280 4.42 6.42 16.43
CA ASN A 280 3.57 7.44 17.03
C ASN A 280 2.90 6.95 18.33
N ILE A 281 2.54 5.67 18.44
CA ILE A 281 2.07 5.07 19.71
C ILE A 281 3.17 5.13 20.77
N GLN A 282 4.40 4.71 20.43
CA GLN A 282 5.53 4.73 21.37
C GLN A 282 5.88 6.16 21.80
N ALA A 283 5.67 7.15 20.93
CA ALA A 283 5.85 8.56 21.24
C ALA A 283 4.70 9.17 22.07
N GLY A 284 3.66 8.39 22.41
CA GLY A 284 2.52 8.86 23.21
C GLY A 284 1.55 9.78 22.45
N LYS A 285 1.57 9.77 21.11
CA LYS A 285 0.70 10.62 20.29
C LYS A 285 -0.75 10.13 20.18
N TYR A 286 -1.01 8.88 20.58
CA TYR A 286 -2.35 8.30 20.55
C TYR A 286 -2.82 7.98 21.97
N ASP A 287 -4.05 8.40 22.29
CA ASP A 287 -4.78 7.83 23.42
C ASP A 287 -5.39 6.49 22.99
N LEU A 288 -4.83 5.40 23.53
CA LEU A 288 -5.26 4.04 23.21
C LEU A 288 -6.59 3.62 23.86
N ASN A 289 -7.09 4.43 24.80
CA ASN A 289 -8.35 4.19 25.51
C ASN A 289 -9.50 5.03 24.95
N ASP A 290 -9.23 6.07 24.16
CA ASP A 290 -10.27 6.86 23.52
C ASP A 290 -10.98 6.04 22.43
N ARG A 291 -12.30 5.95 22.55
CA ARG A 291 -13.16 5.28 21.57
C ARG A 291 -13.16 5.97 20.20
N ARG A 292 -12.82 7.26 20.15
CA ARG A 292 -12.72 8.06 18.92
C ARG A 292 -11.37 7.91 18.24
N SER A 293 -10.35 7.46 18.97
CA SER A 293 -9.02 7.17 18.42
C SER A 293 -9.09 6.07 17.37
N GLY A 294 -8.42 6.30 16.24
CA GLY A 294 -8.26 5.31 15.18
C GLY A 294 -7.29 4.17 15.51
N VAL A 295 -6.55 4.30 16.62
CA VAL A 295 -5.65 3.28 17.17
C VAL A 295 -6.17 2.83 18.53
N LYS A 296 -6.26 1.51 18.75
CA LYS A 296 -6.67 0.96 20.05
C LYS A 296 -5.68 -0.09 20.53
N GLY A 297 -5.46 -0.12 21.85
CA GLY A 297 -4.65 -1.15 22.51
C GLY A 297 -5.48 -2.40 22.87
N HIS A 298 -4.79 -3.49 23.18
CA HIS A 298 -5.36 -4.78 23.60
C HIS A 298 -6.45 -4.68 24.69
N SER A 299 -6.32 -3.73 25.61
CA SER A 299 -7.23 -3.57 26.75
C SER A 299 -8.51 -2.78 26.45
N ALA A 300 -8.59 -2.09 25.31
CA ALA A 300 -9.77 -1.30 24.93
C ALA A 300 -10.94 -2.17 24.39
N GLY A 301 -10.72 -3.49 24.27
CA GLY A 301 -11.73 -4.50 23.91
C GLY A 301 -12.40 -5.20 25.10
N GLY A 302 -12.30 -4.65 26.31
CA GLY A 302 -12.90 -5.23 27.52
C GLY A 302 -14.43 -5.22 27.49
N SER A 303 -15.03 -6.39 27.26
CA SER A 303 -16.29 -6.85 27.88
C SER A 303 -17.39 -5.79 28.10
N GLY A 304 -17.96 -5.27 27.02
CA GLY A 304 -19.30 -4.68 27.07
C GLY A 304 -20.35 -5.79 27.08
N GLY A 305 -20.50 -6.46 28.23
CA GLY A 305 -21.58 -7.40 28.46
C GLY A 305 -22.92 -6.72 28.20
N ILE A 306 -23.78 -7.42 27.46
CA ILE A 306 -25.21 -7.17 27.42
C ILE A 306 -25.72 -7.49 28.84
N GLY A 307 -25.53 -6.53 29.75
CA GLY A 307 -26.04 -6.58 31.12
C GLY A 307 -27.53 -6.29 31.06
N GLY A 308 -28.33 -7.32 31.30
CA GLY A 308 -29.77 -7.22 31.43
C GLY A 308 -30.16 -6.13 32.43
N GLY A 309 -30.92 -5.15 31.94
CA GLY A 309 -31.62 -4.21 32.80
C GLY A 309 -32.75 -4.94 33.53
N GLY A 310 -32.45 -5.41 34.74
CA GLY A 310 -33.45 -5.80 35.72
C GLY A 310 -34.44 -4.67 35.93
N ARG A 311 -35.72 -5.00 35.74
CA ARG A 311 -36.85 -4.14 36.09
C ARG A 311 -37.15 -4.34 37.57
N ASP A 312 -36.81 -3.34 38.35
CA ASP A 312 -37.40 -3.00 39.65
C ASP A 312 -37.45 -1.47 39.68
N GLY A 313 -38.51 -0.74 40.00
CA GLY A 313 -39.88 -1.05 40.35
C GLY A 313 -40.54 0.28 40.73
N ARG A 314 -41.85 0.38 40.49
CA ARG A 314 -42.83 1.29 41.11
C ARG A 314 -42.74 2.80 40.81
N GLY A 315 -43.82 3.26 40.18
CA GLY A 315 -44.20 4.68 40.10
C GLY A 315 -45.53 4.82 39.38
N GLY A 316 -46.58 4.20 39.91
CA GLY A 316 -47.94 4.33 39.36
C GLY A 316 -48.54 5.69 39.71
N VAL A 317 -49.00 6.43 38.70
CA VAL A 317 -50.06 7.44 38.86
C VAL A 317 -50.99 7.34 37.66
N ARG A 318 -52.28 7.22 37.99
CA ARG A 318 -53.43 7.12 37.08
C ARG A 318 -53.60 8.39 36.26
N LEU A 319 -53.96 8.25 34.97
CA LEU A 319 -54.56 9.33 34.19
C LEU A 319 -56.05 9.01 33.95
N THR A 320 -56.91 9.76 34.63
CA THR A 320 -58.33 9.89 34.34
C THR A 320 -58.54 11.00 33.31
N GLY A 321 -59.25 10.67 32.23
CA GLY A 321 -60.30 11.49 31.61
C GLY A 321 -60.01 12.92 31.13
N GLY A 322 -60.23 13.11 29.82
CA GLY A 322 -61.14 14.17 29.37
C GLY A 322 -60.54 15.36 28.61
N GLY A 323 -61.00 15.53 27.36
CA GLY A 323 -61.39 16.86 26.86
C GLY A 323 -60.45 17.58 25.89
N GLY A 324 -60.78 17.45 24.59
CA GLY A 324 -61.01 18.58 23.67
C GLY A 324 -59.90 19.61 23.38
N GLY A 325 -59.55 19.76 22.09
CA GLY A 325 -58.91 20.99 21.60
C GLY A 325 -58.25 20.85 20.23
N LYS A 326 -58.87 21.46 19.22
CA LYS A 326 -58.34 21.64 17.85
C LYS A 326 -57.24 22.71 17.81
N GLY A 327 -56.31 22.59 16.85
CA GLY A 327 -55.43 23.66 16.35
C GLY A 327 -54.15 23.07 15.73
N LEU A 328 -54.06 22.90 14.41
CA LEU A 328 -53.50 23.86 13.44
C LEU A 328 -52.04 24.26 13.71
N GLY A 329 -51.14 23.90 12.80
CA GLY A 329 -50.06 24.79 12.33
C GLY A 329 -48.61 24.32 12.46
N GLY A 330 -47.91 24.30 11.31
CA GLY A 330 -46.45 24.42 11.17
C GLY A 330 -45.67 23.12 11.38
N GLY A 331 -44.70 22.74 10.56
CA GLY A 331 -43.75 23.55 9.80
C GLY A 331 -42.34 23.02 10.13
N CYS A 332 -41.51 22.85 9.12
CA CYS A 332 -40.19 22.23 9.17
C CYS A 332 -39.24 22.83 10.22
N CYS A 333 -38.33 21.99 10.73
CA CYS A 333 -36.87 22.17 10.82
C CYS A 333 -36.25 20.78 11.05
#